data_AF-U1GS00-F1
#
_entry.id   AF-U1GS00-F1
#
_cell.length_a   1.000
_cell.length_b   1.000
_cell.length_c   1.000
_cell.angle_alpha   90.00
_cell.angle_beta   90.00
_cell.angle_gamma   90.00
#
_symmetry.space_group_name_H-M   'P 1'
#
loop_
_entity.id
_entity.type
_entity.pdbx_description
1 polymer ?
#
loop_
_entity_poly.entity_id
_entity_poly.type
_entity_poly.pdbx_seq_one_letter_code
_entity_poly.pdbx_strand_id
1 'polypeptide(L)'
;MKKACAIMGILLLGTALFAREATVSIGAGKNWKEKMASQCAVWLEDANGNYVRTLYVTQRASKRNWIVGPKAGRPESLPVWYHAAHYESAKGAPANSDVDAVTAATPKGGVVFTAEIDDEIYVIKAEFNTSFDYNDFYTKKNSGVNGQPSVVYEAKIPSGAGGEIALSLTGTGSEDGSDGKIYTDVSKLTTAKTIVDKIIVTVR
;
A
#
# COMPACT_ATOMS: atom_id res chain seq x y z
N MET A 1 -7.28 -33.76 -58.94
CA MET A 1 -7.84 -32.79 -57.96
C MET A 1 -8.40 -33.54 -56.76
N LYS A 2 -7.76 -33.47 -55.60
CA LYS A 2 -8.36 -33.67 -54.25
C LYS A 2 -7.36 -33.13 -53.23
N LYS A 3 -7.88 -32.27 -52.37
CA LYS A 3 -7.16 -31.21 -51.65
C LYS A 3 -6.38 -31.78 -50.45
N ALA A 4 -5.13 -31.36 -50.29
CA ALA A 4 -4.37 -31.55 -49.06
C ALA A 4 -4.83 -30.47 -48.05
N CYS A 5 -5.43 -30.89 -46.93
CA CYS A 5 -5.67 -30.02 -45.79
C CYS A 5 -4.38 -29.94 -44.97
N ALA A 6 -3.75 -28.76 -44.96
CA ALA A 6 -2.68 -28.44 -44.03
C ALA A 6 -3.32 -28.11 -42.66
N ILE A 7 -3.00 -28.90 -41.63
CA ILE A 7 -3.31 -28.58 -40.24
C ILE A 7 -2.19 -27.67 -39.75
N MET A 8 -2.46 -26.37 -39.72
CA MET A 8 -1.59 -25.38 -39.08
C MET A 8 -1.79 -25.49 -37.56
N GLY A 9 -0.92 -26.24 -36.89
CA GLY A 9 -0.87 -26.26 -35.44
C GLY A 9 -0.35 -24.91 -34.94
N ILE A 10 -1.24 -24.07 -34.43
CA ILE A 10 -0.85 -22.88 -33.67
C ILE A 10 -0.39 -23.40 -32.30
N LEU A 11 0.93 -23.51 -32.13
CA LEU A 11 1.53 -23.72 -30.82
C LEU A 11 1.46 -22.38 -30.08
N LEU A 12 0.37 -22.15 -29.35
CA LEU A 12 0.33 -21.12 -28.32
C LEU A 12 1.33 -21.55 -27.23
N LEU A 13 2.57 -21.05 -27.30
CA LEU A 13 3.43 -21.01 -26.12
C LEU A 13 2.76 -20.08 -25.12
N GLY A 14 1.89 -20.65 -24.28
CA GLY A 14 1.54 -20.02 -23.02
C GLY A 14 2.84 -19.95 -22.22
N THR A 15 3.42 -18.75 -22.09
CA THR A 15 4.35 -18.48 -21.02
C THR A 15 3.59 -18.76 -19.74
N ALA A 16 3.91 -19.86 -19.06
CA ALA A 16 3.44 -20.08 -17.71
C ALA A 16 3.95 -18.88 -16.91
N LEU A 17 3.05 -17.96 -16.56
CA LEU A 17 3.33 -16.96 -15.55
C LEU A 17 3.60 -17.76 -14.28
N PHE A 18 4.86 -17.81 -13.88
CA PHE A 18 5.21 -18.36 -12.58
C PHE A 18 4.73 -17.34 -11.54
N ALA A 19 3.55 -17.60 -10.98
CA ALA A 19 3.08 -16.87 -9.82
C ALA A 19 4.05 -17.15 -8.67
N ARG A 20 4.60 -16.07 -8.11
CA ARG A 20 5.53 -16.05 -7.00
C ARG A 20 4.80 -15.64 -5.74
N GLU A 21 5.24 -16.12 -4.60
CA GLU A 21 4.66 -15.68 -3.32
C GLU A 21 5.49 -14.54 -2.73
N ALA A 22 4.83 -13.42 -2.43
CA ALA A 22 5.38 -12.34 -1.64
C ALA A 22 4.74 -12.32 -0.25
N THR A 23 5.53 -12.57 0.78
CA THR A 23 5.11 -12.38 2.18
C THR A 23 5.51 -10.99 2.63
N VAL A 24 4.54 -10.15 3.00
CA VAL A 24 4.78 -8.82 3.58
C VAL A 24 4.62 -8.90 5.10
N SER A 25 5.63 -8.42 5.82
CA SER A 25 5.67 -8.35 7.27
C SER A 25 5.86 -6.90 7.73
N ILE A 26 4.88 -6.38 8.44
CA ILE A 26 4.87 -5.04 9.02
C ILE A 26 5.06 -5.18 10.53
N GLY A 27 6.22 -4.76 11.01
CA GLY A 27 6.54 -4.66 12.44
C GLY A 27 5.90 -3.42 13.06
N ALA A 28 5.10 -3.62 14.10
CA ALA A 28 4.54 -2.53 14.89
C ALA A 28 5.66 -1.71 15.55
N GLY A 29 5.68 -0.40 15.30
CA GLY A 29 6.58 0.54 15.94
C GLY A 29 6.05 1.03 17.28
N LYS A 30 6.81 1.92 17.93
CA LYS A 30 6.47 2.49 19.24
C LYS A 30 5.09 3.14 19.27
N ASN A 31 4.72 3.84 18.20
CA ASN A 31 3.46 4.58 18.10
C ASN A 31 2.34 3.79 17.39
N TRP A 32 2.54 2.48 17.17
CA TRP A 32 1.52 1.62 16.57
C TRP A 32 0.32 1.47 17.50
N LYS A 33 -0.85 1.92 17.07
CA LYS A 33 -2.10 1.87 17.87
C LYS A 33 -2.01 2.61 19.22
N GLU A 34 -1.02 3.47 19.43
CA GLU A 34 -0.84 4.20 20.70
C GLU A 34 -2.01 5.16 20.97
N LYS A 35 -2.42 5.92 19.95
CA LYS A 35 -3.53 6.88 20.04
C LYS A 35 -4.82 6.30 19.46
N MET A 36 -4.72 5.79 18.24
CA MET A 36 -5.83 5.21 17.48
C MET A 36 -5.30 4.07 16.62
N ALA A 37 -6.19 3.17 16.19
CA ALA A 37 -5.84 2.15 15.21
C ALA A 37 -5.27 2.80 13.93
N SER A 38 -4.01 2.50 13.63
CA SER A 38 -3.32 3.04 12.46
C SER A 38 -4.01 2.59 11.16
N GLN A 39 -4.11 3.52 10.22
CA GLN A 39 -4.47 3.26 8.84
C GLN A 39 -3.25 2.72 8.10
N CYS A 40 -3.48 1.80 7.17
CA CYS A 40 -2.43 1.24 6.34
C CYS A 40 -3.00 0.85 4.98
N ALA A 41 -2.23 1.12 3.92
CA ALA A 41 -2.37 0.49 2.62
C ALA A 41 -1.00 0.01 2.12
N VAL A 42 -0.98 -1.12 1.43
CA VAL A 42 0.18 -1.66 0.73
C VAL A 42 -0.26 -1.98 -0.70
N TRP A 43 0.49 -1.51 -1.69
CA TRP A 43 0.16 -1.69 -3.11
C TRP A 43 1.42 -1.86 -3.95
N LEU A 44 1.22 -2.33 -5.18
CA LEU A 44 2.25 -2.41 -6.21
C LEU A 44 2.04 -1.33 -7.25
N GLU A 45 3.16 -0.75 -7.68
CA GLU A 45 3.30 0.01 -8.91
C GLU A 45 4.28 -0.69 -9.86
N ASP A 46 4.11 -0.50 -11.16
CA ASP A 46 5.07 -0.97 -12.16
C ASP A 46 6.35 -0.10 -12.15
N ALA A 47 7.34 -0.46 -12.97
CA ALA A 47 8.59 0.29 -13.09
C ALA A 47 8.42 1.75 -13.59
N ASN A 48 7.27 2.10 -14.16
CA ASN A 48 6.93 3.44 -14.64
C ASN A 48 6.11 4.25 -13.62
N GLY A 49 5.79 3.67 -12.45
CA GLY A 49 4.97 4.30 -11.42
C GLY A 49 3.47 4.20 -11.66
N ASN A 50 3.02 3.33 -12.58
CA ASN A 50 1.60 3.07 -12.76
C ASN A 50 1.10 2.13 -11.67
N TYR A 51 -0.04 2.45 -11.06
CA TYR A 51 -0.69 1.58 -10.10
C TYR A 51 -1.06 0.23 -10.74
N VAL A 52 -0.67 -0.86 -10.09
CA VAL A 52 -0.97 -2.23 -10.52
C VAL A 52 -2.16 -2.75 -9.72
N ARG A 53 -1.99 -2.88 -8.40
CA ARG A 53 -3.06 -3.33 -7.49
C ARG A 53 -2.72 -3.09 -6.02
N THR A 54 -3.76 -3.11 -5.19
CA THR A 54 -3.65 -3.07 -3.72
C THR A 54 -3.48 -4.48 -3.19
N LEU A 55 -2.46 -4.71 -2.37
CA LEU A 55 -2.20 -6.00 -1.71
C LEU A 55 -2.87 -6.07 -0.34
N TYR A 56 -2.89 -4.95 0.38
CA TYR A 56 -3.49 -4.86 1.71
C TYR A 56 -4.02 -3.46 1.96
N VAL A 57 -5.16 -3.35 2.63
CA VAL A 57 -5.67 -2.06 3.13
C VAL A 57 -6.51 -2.31 4.37
N THR A 58 -6.39 -1.43 5.37
CA THR A 58 -7.20 -1.56 6.58
C THR A 58 -8.68 -1.32 6.28
N GLN A 59 -9.56 -2.10 6.91
CA GLN A 59 -10.99 -2.12 6.59
C GLN A 59 -11.65 -0.72 6.66
N ARG A 60 -11.23 0.14 7.61
CA ARG A 60 -11.78 1.50 7.73
C ARG A 60 -11.40 2.38 6.53
N ALA A 61 -10.16 2.29 6.05
CA ALA A 61 -9.71 3.00 4.87
C ALA A 61 -10.41 2.47 3.60
N SER A 62 -10.54 1.14 3.49
CA SER A 62 -11.21 0.42 2.38
C SER A 62 -12.73 0.62 2.32
N LYS A 63 -13.40 0.95 3.42
CA LYS A 63 -14.85 1.25 3.43
C LYS A 63 -15.15 2.74 3.46
N ARG A 64 -14.12 3.60 3.59
CA ARG A 64 -14.24 5.03 3.96
C ARG A 64 -15.18 5.26 5.16
N ASN A 65 -15.29 4.28 6.04
CA ASN A 65 -16.26 4.30 7.13
C ASN A 65 -15.63 4.89 8.39
N TRP A 66 -15.87 6.18 8.60
CA TRP A 66 -15.33 6.95 9.71
C TRP A 66 -16.44 7.29 10.70
N ILE A 67 -16.27 6.87 11.96
CA ILE A 67 -17.19 7.21 13.07
C ILE A 67 -17.23 8.72 13.29
N VAL A 68 -16.09 9.38 13.08
CA VAL A 68 -15.91 10.84 13.14
C VAL A 68 -15.20 11.29 11.86
N GLY A 69 -15.89 12.04 11.00
CA GLY A 69 -15.34 12.53 9.72
C GLY A 69 -16.43 12.88 8.69
N PRO A 70 -16.06 13.52 7.57
CA PRO A 70 -16.99 13.84 6.48
C PRO A 70 -17.62 12.58 5.87
N LYS A 71 -18.86 12.68 5.38
CA LYS A 71 -19.54 11.57 4.67
C LYS A 71 -18.80 11.11 3.41
N ALA A 72 -17.98 11.97 2.80
CA ALA A 72 -17.17 11.66 1.64
C ALA A 72 -15.92 10.81 1.97
N GLY A 73 -15.66 10.56 3.26
CA GLY A 73 -14.45 9.91 3.75
C GLY A 73 -13.42 10.91 4.24
N ARG A 74 -12.19 10.43 4.39
CA ARG A 74 -11.03 11.20 4.86
C ARG A 74 -9.88 11.03 3.86
N PRO A 75 -9.87 11.78 2.73
CA PRO A 75 -8.84 11.65 1.70
C PRO A 75 -7.44 11.86 2.28
N GLU A 76 -7.32 12.66 3.35
CA GLU A 76 -6.07 12.90 4.07
C GLU A 76 -5.53 11.66 4.81
N SER A 77 -6.32 10.59 4.99
CA SER A 77 -5.90 9.43 5.78
C SER A 77 -4.85 8.56 5.08
N LEU A 78 -4.96 8.36 3.77
CA LEU A 78 -3.99 7.62 2.94
C LEU A 78 -3.95 8.25 1.53
N PRO A 79 -3.55 9.52 1.42
CA PRO A 79 -3.69 10.28 0.18
C PRO A 79 -2.90 9.70 -0.98
N VAL A 80 -1.68 9.23 -0.75
CA VAL A 80 -0.84 8.69 -1.83
C VAL A 80 -1.50 7.46 -2.43
N TRP A 81 -1.97 6.54 -1.58
CA TRP A 81 -2.70 5.37 -2.03
C TRP A 81 -4.05 5.71 -2.69
N TYR A 82 -4.85 6.62 -2.11
CA TYR A 82 -6.15 6.97 -2.69
C TYR A 82 -6.04 7.51 -4.11
N HIS A 83 -5.03 8.34 -4.37
CA HIS A 83 -4.74 8.90 -5.69
C HIS A 83 -4.18 7.84 -6.64
N ALA A 84 -3.22 7.01 -6.19
CA ALA A 84 -2.67 5.92 -6.99
C ALA A 84 -3.73 4.92 -7.43
N ALA A 85 -4.61 4.50 -6.52
CA ALA A 85 -5.68 3.55 -6.79
C ALA A 85 -6.90 4.16 -7.50
N HIS A 86 -6.88 5.45 -7.87
CA HIS A 86 -8.04 6.19 -8.41
C HIS A 86 -9.33 5.99 -7.60
N TYR A 87 -9.17 5.87 -6.29
CA TYR A 87 -10.19 5.39 -5.37
C TYR A 87 -11.34 6.41 -5.15
N GLU A 88 -11.17 7.65 -5.61
CA GLU A 88 -12.25 8.67 -5.61
C GLU A 88 -13.34 8.41 -6.66
N SER A 89 -13.02 7.66 -7.72
CA SER A 89 -14.02 7.23 -8.68
C SER A 89 -14.69 5.97 -8.15
N ALA A 90 -16.02 5.98 -7.99
CA ALA A 90 -16.79 4.78 -7.64
C ALA A 90 -16.63 3.61 -8.65
N LYS A 91 -15.89 3.82 -9.76
CA LYS A 91 -15.46 2.82 -10.75
C LYS A 91 -14.06 2.23 -10.51
N GLY A 92 -13.24 2.82 -9.63
CA GLY A 92 -11.87 2.39 -9.30
C GLY A 92 -11.69 1.85 -7.88
N ALA A 93 -12.71 1.98 -7.01
CA ALA A 93 -12.78 1.15 -5.81
C ALA A 93 -12.70 -0.32 -6.26
N PRO A 94 -11.78 -1.16 -5.72
CA PRO A 94 -11.68 -2.56 -6.11
C PRO A 94 -13.08 -3.19 -6.04
N ALA A 95 -13.66 -3.48 -7.21
CA ALA A 95 -15.06 -3.90 -7.33
C ALA A 95 -15.30 -5.26 -6.65
N ASN A 96 -14.21 -6.00 -6.42
CA ASN A 96 -14.12 -7.10 -5.48
C ASN A 96 -12.96 -6.77 -4.55
N SER A 97 -13.19 -6.81 -3.24
CA SER A 97 -12.13 -6.89 -2.25
C SER A 97 -11.52 -8.29 -2.27
N ASP A 98 -10.97 -8.71 -3.42
CA ASP A 98 -9.96 -9.75 -3.49
C ASP A 98 -8.66 -9.09 -2.98
N VAL A 99 -8.73 -8.67 -1.72
CA VAL A 99 -7.56 -8.46 -0.90
C VAL A 99 -7.01 -9.87 -0.76
N ASP A 100 -6.06 -10.25 -1.63
CA ASP A 100 -5.39 -11.56 -1.63
C ASP A 100 -4.66 -11.84 -0.30
N ALA A 101 -4.63 -10.86 0.61
CA ALA A 101 -4.02 -10.99 1.91
C ALA A 101 -4.78 -11.97 2.81
N VAL A 102 -4.21 -13.16 2.97
CA VAL A 102 -4.42 -13.97 4.17
C VAL A 102 -3.73 -13.26 5.33
N THR A 103 -4.49 -12.46 6.10
CA THR A 103 -3.93 -11.68 7.20
C THR A 103 -3.75 -12.55 8.45
N ALA A 104 -2.53 -12.66 8.94
CA ALA A 104 -2.25 -13.21 10.27
C ALA A 104 -1.94 -12.06 11.24
N ALA A 105 -2.59 -12.07 12.41
CA ALA A 105 -2.21 -11.19 13.50
C ALA A 105 -0.89 -11.69 14.11
N THR A 106 0.12 -10.83 14.22
CA THR A 106 1.36 -11.21 14.93
C THR A 106 1.21 -11.00 16.43
N PRO A 107 1.79 -11.87 17.29
CA PRO A 107 1.71 -11.74 18.75
C PRO A 107 2.22 -10.40 19.30
N LYS A 108 3.07 -9.69 18.55
CA LYS A 108 3.65 -8.38 18.91
C LYS A 108 2.90 -7.19 18.29
N GLY A 109 1.74 -7.40 17.67
CA GLY A 109 0.84 -6.33 17.26
C GLY A 109 0.98 -5.81 15.82
N GLY A 110 1.90 -6.34 15.01
CA GLY A 110 2.05 -6.05 13.58
C GLY A 110 1.17 -6.88 12.65
N VAL A 111 1.36 -6.73 11.34
CA VAL A 111 0.57 -7.39 10.28
C VAL A 111 1.48 -8.25 9.42
N VAL A 112 1.08 -9.50 9.15
CA VAL A 112 1.72 -10.35 8.13
C VAL A 112 0.64 -10.81 7.15
N PHE A 113 0.94 -10.74 5.85
CA PHE A 113 0.10 -11.29 4.82
C PHE A 113 0.92 -11.78 3.63
N THR A 114 0.35 -12.71 2.86
CA THR A 114 0.90 -13.19 1.59
C THR A 114 0.10 -12.64 0.42
N ALA A 115 0.74 -12.49 -0.73
CA ALA A 115 0.11 -12.19 -2.01
C ALA A 115 0.88 -12.86 -3.14
N GLU A 116 0.18 -13.28 -4.19
CA GLU A 116 0.81 -13.82 -5.39
C GLU A 116 1.27 -12.68 -6.31
N ILE A 117 2.53 -12.59 -6.68
CA ILE A 117 3.04 -11.62 -7.66
C ILE A 117 3.62 -12.36 -8.86
N ASP A 118 3.57 -11.80 -10.06
CA ASP A 118 4.35 -12.37 -11.17
C ASP A 118 5.83 -11.96 -11.08
N ASP A 119 6.65 -12.45 -12.00
CA ASP A 119 8.10 -12.22 -12.01
C ASP A 119 8.52 -10.95 -12.79
N GLU A 120 7.81 -9.84 -12.56
CA GLU A 120 8.09 -8.53 -13.15
C GLU A 120 8.84 -7.59 -12.20
N ILE A 121 9.23 -6.42 -12.71
CA ILE A 121 9.80 -5.35 -11.88
C ILE A 121 8.68 -4.54 -11.26
N TYR A 122 8.62 -4.52 -9.94
CA TYR A 122 7.66 -3.73 -9.17
C TYR A 122 8.33 -2.71 -8.24
N VAL A 123 7.57 -1.68 -7.90
CA VAL A 123 7.78 -0.86 -6.71
C VAL A 123 6.66 -1.18 -5.75
N ILE A 124 7.00 -1.78 -4.61
CA ILE A 124 6.05 -1.95 -3.51
C ILE A 124 6.06 -0.69 -2.65
N LYS A 125 4.87 -0.18 -2.34
CA LYS A 125 4.68 0.96 -1.44
C LYS A 125 3.78 0.59 -0.29
N ALA A 126 4.06 1.19 0.86
CA ALA A 126 3.25 1.06 2.05
C ALA A 126 3.05 2.45 2.69
N GLU A 127 1.80 2.84 2.90
CA GLU A 127 1.43 4.12 3.49
C GLU A 127 0.76 3.89 4.84
N PHE A 128 1.19 4.65 5.86
CA PHE A 128 0.66 4.56 7.21
C PHE A 128 0.23 5.92 7.71
N ASN A 129 -0.85 5.94 8.48
CA ASN A 129 -1.31 7.16 9.15
C ASN A 129 -1.96 6.79 10.49
N THR A 130 -1.95 7.73 11.43
CA THR A 130 -2.68 7.60 12.69
C THR A 130 -3.40 8.90 12.98
N SER A 131 -4.71 8.83 13.18
CA SER A 131 -5.50 10.02 13.50
C SER A 131 -5.16 10.57 14.89
N PHE A 132 -5.31 11.89 15.04
CA PHE A 132 -4.99 12.66 16.24
C PHE A 132 -3.49 12.64 16.62
N ASP A 133 -2.62 12.39 15.66
CA ASP A 133 -1.17 12.35 15.84
C ASP A 133 -0.52 13.75 15.79
N TYR A 134 -0.97 14.64 16.66
CA TYR A 134 -0.47 16.02 16.73
C TYR A 134 0.97 16.11 17.28
N ASN A 135 1.69 17.15 16.85
CA ASN A 135 2.97 17.59 17.42
C ASN A 135 3.09 19.13 17.36
N ASP A 136 4.29 19.68 17.61
CA ASP A 136 4.51 21.13 17.66
C ASP A 136 4.32 21.84 16.30
N PHE A 137 4.46 21.12 15.19
CA PHE A 137 4.26 21.63 13.82
C PHE A 137 2.84 21.36 13.32
N TYR A 138 2.30 20.18 13.62
CA TYR A 138 0.98 19.70 13.22
C TYR A 138 0.05 19.70 14.43
N THR A 139 -0.56 20.84 14.69
CA THR A 139 -1.44 21.09 15.84
C THR A 139 -2.90 20.87 15.48
N LYS A 140 -3.76 20.69 16.49
CA LYS A 140 -5.23 20.66 16.31
C LYS A 140 -5.80 21.85 15.53
N LYS A 141 -5.10 23.00 15.51
CA LYS A 141 -5.58 24.23 14.88
C LYS A 141 -5.24 24.31 13.40
N ASN A 142 -4.19 23.65 12.93
CA ASN A 142 -3.70 23.77 11.56
C ASN A 142 -3.71 22.47 10.75
N SER A 143 -3.78 21.29 11.39
CA SER A 143 -3.57 20.01 10.69
C SER A 143 -4.73 19.01 10.78
N GLY A 144 -5.94 19.54 10.92
CA GLY A 144 -7.18 18.77 10.91
C GLY A 144 -7.22 17.63 11.94
N VAL A 145 -7.93 16.56 11.63
CA VAL A 145 -8.13 15.42 12.55
C VAL A 145 -6.93 14.48 12.58
N ASN A 146 -6.10 14.45 11.53
CA ASN A 146 -4.93 13.57 11.50
C ASN A 146 -3.84 14.00 12.46
N GLY A 147 -3.56 15.29 12.57
CA GLY A 147 -2.27 15.71 13.13
C GLY A 147 -1.21 15.63 12.05
N GLN A 148 -0.15 14.87 12.28
CA GLN A 148 0.89 14.64 11.28
C GLN A 148 0.33 13.97 10.01
N PRO A 149 0.91 14.28 8.83
CA PRO A 149 0.58 13.62 7.58
C PRO A 149 1.03 12.15 7.57
N SER A 150 0.50 11.38 6.61
CA SER A 150 0.86 9.97 6.42
C SER A 150 2.33 9.80 6.08
N VAL A 151 2.93 8.66 6.44
CA VAL A 151 4.29 8.28 6.02
C VAL A 151 4.24 7.20 4.96
N VAL A 152 5.10 7.32 3.95
CA VAL A 152 5.18 6.41 2.81
C VAL A 152 6.56 5.74 2.80
N TYR A 153 6.53 4.41 2.71
CA TYR A 153 7.70 3.56 2.57
C TYR A 153 7.68 2.89 1.21
N GLU A 154 8.84 2.70 0.59
CA GLU A 154 8.95 2.01 -0.69
C GLU A 154 10.15 1.08 -0.79
N ALA A 155 10.05 0.10 -1.68
CA ALA A 155 11.16 -0.71 -2.14
C ALA A 155 10.94 -1.17 -3.58
N LYS A 156 12.04 -1.40 -4.31
CA LYS A 156 12.01 -2.05 -5.62
C LYS A 156 12.09 -3.56 -5.44
N ILE A 157 11.19 -4.29 -6.12
CA ILE A 157 11.23 -5.74 -6.29
C ILE A 157 11.71 -6.00 -7.71
N PRO A 158 12.98 -6.40 -7.93
CA PRO A 158 13.45 -6.74 -9.27
C PRO A 158 12.83 -8.07 -9.75
N SER A 159 12.72 -8.24 -11.06
CA SER A 159 12.46 -9.56 -11.66
C SER A 159 13.55 -10.55 -11.23
N GLY A 160 13.16 -11.79 -10.92
CA GLY A 160 14.05 -12.80 -10.36
C GLY A 160 14.52 -12.51 -8.94
N ALA A 161 13.92 -11.53 -8.21
CA ALA A 161 14.22 -11.27 -6.80
C ALA A 161 14.14 -12.56 -5.98
N GLY A 162 14.88 -12.69 -4.89
CA GLY A 162 14.70 -13.79 -3.95
C GLY A 162 15.16 -13.37 -2.57
N GLY A 163 14.41 -13.75 -1.53
CA GLY A 163 14.74 -13.39 -0.15
C GLY A 163 14.08 -12.09 0.32
N GLU A 164 14.68 -11.45 1.32
CA GLU A 164 14.11 -10.32 2.04
C GLU A 164 14.50 -8.97 1.43
N ILE A 165 13.50 -8.10 1.26
CA ILE A 165 13.64 -6.72 0.80
C ILE A 165 13.00 -5.81 1.84
N ALA A 166 13.78 -4.89 2.39
CA ALA A 166 13.28 -3.91 3.37
C ALA A 166 12.78 -2.65 2.66
N LEU A 167 11.59 -2.17 3.04
CA LEU A 167 11.11 -0.87 2.58
C LEU A 167 11.72 0.24 3.43
N SER A 168 12.07 1.34 2.77
CA SER A 168 12.66 2.53 3.41
C SER A 168 11.67 3.69 3.39
N LEU A 169 11.74 4.57 4.40
CA LEU A 169 10.92 5.78 4.44
C LEU A 169 11.29 6.69 3.27
N THR A 170 10.35 6.92 2.36
CA THR A 170 10.52 7.75 1.16
C THR A 170 10.02 9.18 1.39
N GLY A 171 8.96 9.34 2.17
CA GLY A 171 8.38 10.65 2.39
C GLY A 171 7.03 10.64 3.09
N THR A 172 6.27 11.69 2.85
CA THR A 172 4.97 11.94 3.45
C THR A 172 3.92 12.32 2.40
N GLY A 173 2.65 11.99 2.65
CA GLY A 173 1.54 12.39 1.79
C GLY A 173 1.06 13.82 2.05
N SER A 174 0.11 14.31 1.24
CA SER A 174 -0.50 15.62 1.49
C SER A 174 -1.24 15.65 2.83
N GLU A 175 -1.05 16.71 3.62
CA GLU A 175 -1.65 16.88 4.94
C GLU A 175 -3.19 16.92 4.90
N ASP A 176 -3.76 17.48 3.84
CA ASP A 176 -5.20 17.63 3.61
C ASP A 176 -5.77 16.61 2.60
N GLY A 177 -4.90 15.80 2.00
CA GLY A 177 -5.23 14.83 0.96
C GLY A 177 -5.53 15.41 -0.43
N SER A 178 -5.15 16.66 -0.70
CA SER A 178 -5.36 17.34 -1.98
C SER A 178 -4.74 16.64 -3.19
N ASP A 179 -3.64 15.91 -3.00
CA ASP A 179 -2.93 15.20 -4.06
C ASP A 179 -2.27 13.90 -3.56
N GLY A 180 -1.80 13.09 -4.51
CA GLY A 180 -1.09 11.83 -4.28
C GLY A 180 0.43 11.94 -4.31
N LYS A 181 1.00 13.13 -4.15
CA LYS A 181 2.45 13.30 -4.22
C LYS A 181 3.12 12.81 -2.94
N ILE A 182 4.35 12.32 -3.09
CA ILE A 182 5.22 11.99 -1.97
C ILE A 182 6.18 13.16 -1.75
N TYR A 183 6.05 13.82 -0.60
CA TYR A 183 6.92 14.91 -0.18
C TYR A 183 8.09 14.33 0.62
N THR A 184 9.33 14.63 0.21
CA THR A 184 10.54 14.04 0.82
C THR A 184 10.95 14.72 2.13
N ASP A 185 10.48 15.94 2.40
CA ASP A 185 10.75 16.62 3.66
C ASP A 185 9.91 16.00 4.80
N VAL A 186 10.58 15.18 5.60
CA VAL A 186 10.03 14.52 6.80
C VAL A 186 10.57 15.12 8.10
N SER A 187 11.20 16.30 8.04
CA SER A 187 11.88 16.94 9.19
C SER A 187 10.92 17.29 10.33
N LYS A 188 9.67 17.64 9.99
CA LYS A 188 8.61 18.00 10.96
C LYS A 188 7.86 16.80 11.52
N LEU A 189 8.08 15.60 10.99
CA LEU A 189 7.46 14.38 11.51
C LEU A 189 8.21 13.90 12.75
N THR A 190 7.45 13.50 13.76
CA THR A 190 7.91 12.94 15.01
C THR A 190 7.40 11.50 15.15
N THR A 191 6.24 11.31 15.78
CA THR A 191 5.65 10.01 16.09
C THR A 191 5.21 9.25 14.84
N ALA A 192 4.83 9.95 13.76
CA ALA A 192 4.45 9.35 12.49
C ALA A 192 5.53 8.41 11.90
N LYS A 193 6.81 8.79 12.04
CA LYS A 193 7.96 7.97 11.57
C LYS A 193 8.20 6.69 12.37
N THR A 194 7.50 6.55 13.50
CA THR A 194 7.68 5.43 14.43
C THR A 194 6.37 4.65 14.65
N ILE A 195 5.39 4.86 13.78
CA ILE A 195 4.18 4.02 13.69
C ILE A 195 4.60 2.59 13.36
N VAL A 196 5.53 2.42 12.42
CA VAL A 196 6.11 1.13 12.04
C VAL A 196 7.57 1.07 12.44
N ASP A 197 8.04 -0.10 12.84
CA ASP A 197 9.45 -0.38 13.14
C ASP A 197 10.20 -0.81 11.88
N LYS A 198 9.61 -1.76 11.14
CA LYS A 198 10.17 -2.30 9.91
C LYS A 198 9.10 -2.85 9.00
N ILE A 199 9.36 -2.83 7.70
CA ILE A 199 8.51 -3.45 6.70
C ILE A 199 9.40 -4.29 5.80
N ILE A 200 9.15 -5.60 5.75
CA ILE A 200 9.93 -6.57 4.99
C ILE A 200 9.01 -7.27 4.01
N VAL A 201 9.46 -7.41 2.77
CA VAL A 201 8.85 -8.29 1.76
C VAL A 201 9.81 -9.45 1.55
N THR A 202 9.32 -10.67 1.74
CA THR A 202 10.05 -11.88 1.37
C THR A 202 9.45 -12.44 0.10
N VAL A 203 10.21 -12.44 -1.00
CA VAL A 203 9.77 -13.02 -2.28
C VAL A 203 10.36 -14.41 -2.42
N ARG A 204 9.51 -15.39 -2.76
CA ARG A 204 9.88 -16.79 -2.97
C ARG A 204 9.60 -17.26 -4.39
#